data_AF-D8M9D2-F1
#
_entry.id   AF-D8M9D2-F1
#
_cell.length_a   1.000
_cell.length_b   1.000
_cell.length_c   1.000
_cell.angle_alpha   90.00
_cell.angle_beta   90.00
_cell.angle_gamma   90.00
#
_symmetry.space_group_name_H-M   'P 1'
#
loop_
_entity.id
_entity.type
_entity.pdbx_description
1 polymer ?
#
loop_
_entity_poly.entity_id
_entity_poly.type
_entity_poly.pdbx_seq_one_letter_code
_entity_poly.pdbx_strand_id
1 'polypeptide(L)'
;MEENLRELEEQQNAQKRKDPHTLEEIPDDTDDLEDEAEIQAWKEREFRRIMRSREKEEQRRQEEAEKERREKMTDEELAEENRRLEEAGVRKKKQEHVQGTFLQKYYHKGVYYLDDESIQSENDIRNRDFHAPTERDMVNKKLLPKIMQVRDFGKRSQSKWTYLRNEDTLKNTDWLNELQAKNAESKFKHAGTK
;
A
#
# COMPACT_ATOMS: atom_id res chain seq x y z
N MET A 1 12.64 -41.51 -57.68
CA MET A 1 13.73 -41.51 -56.67
C MET A 1 13.46 -40.55 -55.51
N GLU A 2 12.61 -39.54 -55.64
CA GLU A 2 12.27 -38.60 -54.55
C GLU A 2 11.30 -39.19 -53.50
N GLU A 3 10.44 -40.14 -53.85
CA GLU A 3 9.49 -40.77 -52.90
C GLU A 3 10.20 -41.59 -51.82
N ASN A 4 11.23 -42.34 -52.19
CA ASN A 4 12.06 -43.08 -51.22
C ASN A 4 12.77 -42.13 -50.24
N LEU A 5 13.08 -40.90 -50.65
CA LEU A 5 13.77 -39.94 -49.79
C LEU A 5 12.82 -39.36 -48.73
N ARG A 6 11.55 -39.10 -49.09
CA ARG A 6 10.52 -38.66 -48.14
C ARG A 6 10.17 -39.75 -47.13
N GLU A 7 10.00 -40.99 -47.58
CA GLU A 7 9.78 -42.12 -46.66
C GLU A 7 10.98 -42.34 -45.74
N LEU A 8 12.21 -42.20 -46.23
CA LEU A 8 13.42 -42.25 -45.40
C LEU A 8 13.49 -41.10 -44.40
N GLU A 9 13.07 -39.89 -44.79
CA GLU A 9 13.05 -38.71 -43.91
C GLU A 9 11.99 -38.85 -42.82
N GLU A 10 10.81 -39.37 -43.17
CA GLU A 10 9.70 -39.65 -42.25
C GLU A 10 10.08 -40.78 -41.27
N GLN A 11 10.75 -41.83 -41.75
CA GLN A 11 11.31 -42.89 -40.91
C GLN A 11 12.42 -42.37 -40.00
N GLN A 12 13.30 -41.49 -40.47
CA GLN A 12 14.32 -40.86 -39.62
C GLN A 12 13.71 -39.92 -38.58
N ASN A 13 12.66 -39.17 -38.92
CA ASN A 13 11.94 -38.31 -37.96
C ASN A 13 11.16 -39.13 -36.92
N ALA A 14 10.56 -40.26 -37.35
CA ALA A 14 9.90 -41.22 -36.47
C ALA A 14 10.89 -41.96 -35.54
N GLN A 15 12.14 -42.15 -35.98
CA GLN A 15 13.22 -42.69 -35.14
C GLN A 15 13.84 -41.65 -34.20
N LYS A 16 13.89 -40.38 -34.60
CA LYS A 16 14.39 -39.27 -33.75
C LYS A 16 13.40 -38.81 -32.68
N ARG A 17 12.12 -39.20 -32.76
CA ARG A 17 11.08 -38.89 -31.76
C ARG A 17 10.71 -40.08 -30.90
N LYS A 18 11.70 -40.76 -30.29
CA LYS A 18 11.40 -41.83 -29.32
C LYS A 18 12.40 -41.80 -28.17
N ASP A 19 12.36 -40.73 -27.38
CA ASP A 19 12.71 -40.85 -25.98
C ASP A 19 11.60 -41.67 -25.30
N PRO A 20 11.89 -42.86 -24.74
CA PRO A 20 10.87 -43.75 -24.19
C PRO A 20 10.21 -43.18 -22.93
N HIS A 21 10.83 -42.19 -22.28
CA HIS A 21 10.26 -41.52 -21.11
C HIS A 21 9.24 -40.42 -21.47
N THR A 22 9.26 -39.92 -22.71
CA THR A 22 8.41 -38.79 -23.13
C THR A 22 7.05 -39.24 -23.65
N LEU A 23 6.86 -40.54 -23.97
CA LEU A 23 5.62 -41.05 -24.56
C LEU A 23 4.66 -41.70 -23.55
N GLU A 24 5.14 -42.14 -22.38
CA GLU A 24 4.32 -42.86 -21.40
C GLU A 24 3.69 -41.96 -20.31
N GLU A 25 4.00 -40.66 -20.31
CA GLU A 25 3.55 -39.70 -19.28
C GLU A 25 2.95 -38.40 -19.84
N ILE A 26 2.57 -38.34 -21.13
CA ILE A 26 1.72 -37.25 -21.61
C ILE A 26 0.28 -37.73 -21.45
N PRO A 27 -0.52 -37.15 -20.53
CA PRO A 27 -1.95 -37.39 -20.50
C PRO A 27 -2.52 -37.20 -21.90
N ASP A 28 -3.43 -38.08 -22.32
CA ASP A 28 -4.09 -37.96 -23.61
C ASP A 28 -4.99 -36.71 -23.59
N ASP A 29 -4.44 -35.57 -24.02
CA ASP A 29 -5.13 -34.28 -24.18
C ASP A 29 -6.10 -34.29 -25.39
N THR A 30 -6.33 -35.46 -26.00
CA THR A 30 -7.39 -35.64 -27.00
C THR A 30 -8.73 -35.79 -26.29
N ASP A 31 -9.12 -34.75 -25.55
CA ASP A 31 -10.46 -34.63 -25.00
C ASP A 31 -11.48 -34.81 -26.14
N ASP A 32 -12.54 -35.57 -25.90
CA ASP A 32 -13.58 -35.84 -26.90
C ASP A 32 -14.12 -34.50 -27.45
N LEU A 33 -13.64 -34.08 -28.62
CA LEU A 33 -13.91 -32.78 -29.26
C LEU A 33 -15.41 -32.53 -29.56
N GLU A 34 -16.26 -33.53 -29.33
CA GLU A 34 -17.70 -33.51 -29.50
C GLU A 34 -18.49 -33.43 -28.18
N ASP A 35 -17.84 -33.42 -27.01
CA ASP A 35 -18.55 -33.22 -25.74
C ASP A 35 -19.09 -31.79 -25.68
N GLU A 36 -20.40 -31.68 -25.90
CA GLU A 36 -21.13 -30.42 -25.85
C GLU A 36 -20.89 -29.69 -24.52
N ALA A 37 -20.71 -30.41 -23.41
CA ALA A 37 -20.47 -29.82 -22.09
C ALA A 37 -19.14 -29.05 -22.05
N GLU A 38 -18.08 -29.59 -22.65
CA GLU A 38 -16.78 -28.93 -22.68
C GLU A 38 -16.80 -27.70 -23.59
N ILE A 39 -17.44 -27.80 -24.76
CA ILE A 39 -17.61 -26.67 -25.67
C ILE A 39 -18.39 -25.54 -24.99
N GLN A 40 -19.44 -25.85 -24.24
CA GLN A 40 -20.17 -24.84 -23.47
C GLN A 40 -19.30 -24.25 -22.35
N ALA A 41 -18.56 -25.08 -21.60
CA ALA A 41 -17.64 -24.59 -20.57
C ALA A 41 -16.55 -23.67 -21.15
N TRP A 42 -16.01 -23.99 -22.34
CA TRP A 42 -15.09 -23.13 -23.06
C TRP A 42 -15.77 -21.81 -23.48
N LYS A 43 -16.96 -21.86 -24.07
CA LYS A 43 -17.75 -20.66 -24.44
C LYS A 43 -18.01 -19.77 -23.24
N GLU A 44 -18.34 -20.33 -22.08
CA GLU A 44 -18.54 -19.58 -20.85
C GLU A 44 -17.26 -18.91 -20.35
N ARG A 45 -16.13 -19.62 -20.37
CA ARG A 45 -14.83 -19.04 -19.99
C ARG A 45 -14.46 -17.89 -20.93
N GLU A 46 -14.67 -18.09 -22.23
CA GLU A 46 -14.37 -17.07 -23.24
C GLU A 46 -15.31 -15.87 -23.12
N PHE A 47 -16.60 -16.11 -22.91
CA PHE A 47 -17.58 -15.07 -22.61
C PHE A 47 -17.19 -14.26 -21.37
N ARG A 48 -16.80 -14.92 -20.26
CA ARG A 48 -16.31 -14.23 -19.05
C ARG A 48 -15.06 -13.39 -19.31
N ARG A 49 -14.14 -13.83 -20.16
CA ARG A 49 -12.95 -13.05 -20.55
C ARG A 49 -13.35 -11.79 -21.32
N ILE A 50 -14.21 -11.93 -22.32
CA ILE A 50 -14.72 -10.80 -23.10
C ILE A 50 -15.47 -9.81 -22.20
N MET A 51 -16.33 -10.32 -21.31
CA MET A 51 -17.07 -9.49 -20.36
C MET A 51 -16.14 -8.74 -19.41
N ARG A 52 -15.11 -9.38 -18.84
CA ARG A 52 -14.11 -8.72 -18.00
C ARG A 52 -13.39 -7.58 -18.75
N SER A 53 -13.04 -7.80 -20.02
CA SER A 53 -12.42 -6.77 -20.85
C SER A 53 -13.36 -5.59 -21.09
N ARG A 54 -14.64 -5.86 -21.40
CA ARG A 54 -15.67 -4.83 -21.59
C ARG A 54 -15.96 -4.05 -20.31
N GLU A 55 -16.09 -4.76 -19.19
CA GLU A 55 -16.33 -4.16 -17.87
C GLU A 55 -15.18 -3.24 -17.48
N LYS A 56 -13.94 -3.67 -17.66
CA LYS A 56 -12.75 -2.83 -17.40
C LYS A 56 -12.74 -1.55 -18.25
N GLU A 57 -13.13 -1.65 -19.53
CA GLU A 57 -13.22 -0.49 -20.42
C GLU A 57 -14.38 0.44 -20.05
N GLU A 58 -15.51 -0.12 -19.62
CA GLU A 58 -16.64 0.65 -19.12
C GLU A 58 -16.31 1.36 -17.80
N GLN A 59 -15.66 0.68 -16.85
CA GLN A 59 -15.17 1.29 -15.60
C GLN A 59 -14.25 2.46 -15.89
N ARG A 60 -13.27 2.30 -16.80
CA ARG A 60 -12.40 3.41 -17.22
C ARG A 60 -13.20 4.59 -17.80
N ARG A 61 -14.19 4.31 -18.65
CA ARG A 61 -15.04 5.36 -19.24
C ARG A 61 -15.88 6.08 -18.19
N GLN A 62 -16.41 5.35 -17.20
CA GLN A 62 -17.16 5.92 -16.08
C GLN A 62 -16.26 6.79 -15.20
N GLU A 63 -15.03 6.34 -14.89
CA GLU A 63 -14.04 7.13 -14.15
C GLU A 63 -13.64 8.42 -14.88
N GLU A 64 -13.44 8.36 -16.20
CA GLU A 64 -13.14 9.53 -17.04
C GLU A 64 -14.33 10.51 -17.06
N ALA A 65 -15.56 10.02 -17.26
CA ALA A 65 -16.76 10.85 -17.25
C ALA A 65 -17.00 11.51 -15.87
N GLU A 66 -16.74 10.78 -14.78
CA GLU A 66 -16.82 11.30 -13.41
C GLU A 66 -15.75 12.37 -13.14
N LYS A 67 -14.54 12.17 -13.65
CA LYS A 67 -13.47 13.16 -13.58
C LYS A 67 -13.86 14.44 -14.31
N GLU A 68 -14.36 14.34 -15.54
CA GLU A 68 -14.84 15.50 -16.31
C GLU A 68 -16.02 16.20 -15.62
N ARG A 69 -16.93 15.43 -15.01
CA ARG A 69 -18.03 15.98 -14.23
C ARG A 69 -17.51 16.82 -13.06
N ARG A 70 -16.52 16.31 -12.32
CA ARG A 70 -15.87 17.05 -11.21
C ARG A 70 -15.10 18.26 -11.68
N GLU A 71 -14.42 18.19 -12.83
CA GLU A 71 -13.71 19.33 -13.41
C GLU A 71 -14.66 20.47 -13.82
N LYS A 72 -15.93 20.17 -14.12
CA LYS A 72 -16.97 21.15 -14.48
C LYS A 72 -17.74 21.70 -13.28
N MET A 73 -17.59 21.13 -12.08
CA MET A 73 -18.29 21.60 -10.87
C MET A 73 -17.61 22.82 -10.25
N THR A 74 -18.37 23.60 -9.49
CA THR A 74 -17.82 24.72 -8.71
C THR A 74 -17.12 24.24 -7.44
N ASP A 75 -16.21 25.06 -6.89
CA ASP A 75 -15.47 24.72 -5.66
C ASP A 75 -16.39 24.48 -4.45
N GLU A 76 -17.51 25.21 -4.35
CA GLU A 76 -18.49 25.08 -3.27
C GLU A 76 -19.26 23.76 -3.35
N GLU A 77 -19.73 23.40 -4.55
CA GLU A 77 -20.41 22.12 -4.80
C GLU A 77 -19.46 20.93 -4.57
N LEU A 78 -18.19 21.08 -4.97
CA LEU A 78 -17.16 20.05 -4.78
C LEU A 78 -16.82 19.85 -3.30
N ALA A 79 -16.81 20.92 -2.48
CA ALA A 79 -16.64 20.81 -1.04
C ALA A 79 -17.82 20.10 -0.35
N GLU A 80 -19.05 20.41 -0.76
CA GLU A 80 -20.27 19.77 -0.25
C GLU A 80 -20.31 18.27 -0.61
N GLU A 81 -20.05 17.93 -1.88
CA GLU A 81 -19.99 16.54 -2.31
C GLU A 81 -18.89 15.77 -1.58
N ASN A 82 -17.72 16.37 -1.40
CA ASN A 82 -16.64 15.75 -0.63
C ASN A 82 -17.05 15.49 0.82
N ARG A 83 -17.72 16.44 1.47
CA ARG A 83 -18.22 16.26 2.83
C ARG A 83 -19.23 15.12 2.90
N ARG A 84 -20.17 15.06 1.95
CA ARG A 84 -21.16 13.97 1.84
C ARG A 84 -20.49 12.60 1.63
N LEU A 85 -19.48 12.53 0.77
CA LEU A 85 -18.72 11.29 0.52
C LEU A 85 -17.88 10.85 1.72
N GLU A 86 -17.36 11.80 2.49
CA GLU A 86 -16.67 11.52 3.76
C GLU A 86 -17.64 11.03 4.85
N GLU A 87 -18.84 11.59 4.94
CA GLU A 87 -19.89 11.15 5.86
C GLU A 87 -20.43 9.76 5.50
N ALA A 88 -20.56 9.46 4.20
CA ALA A 88 -20.95 8.15 3.71
C ALA A 88 -19.85 7.08 3.86
N GLY A 89 -18.64 7.46 4.30
CA GLY A 89 -17.50 6.55 4.48
C GLY A 89 -16.87 6.06 3.17
N VAL A 90 -17.35 6.52 2.01
CA VAL A 90 -16.81 6.17 0.68
C VAL A 90 -15.45 6.83 0.47
N ARG A 91 -15.27 8.05 1.00
CA ARG A 91 -13.99 8.75 1.00
C ARG A 91 -13.38 8.71 2.41
N LYS A 92 -12.16 8.16 2.52
CA LYS A 92 -11.40 8.21 3.78
C LYS A 92 -11.06 9.66 4.12
N LYS A 93 -11.42 10.09 5.32
CA LYS A 93 -11.01 11.40 5.84
C LYS A 93 -9.50 11.51 5.80
N LYS A 94 -8.99 12.71 5.49
CA LYS A 94 -7.57 12.99 5.57
C LYS A 94 -7.12 12.67 7.00
N GLN A 95 -6.20 11.73 7.15
CA GLN A 95 -5.68 11.37 8.47
C GLN A 95 -5.08 12.62 9.10
N GLU A 96 -5.54 12.93 10.31
CA GLU A 96 -4.97 14.03 11.08
C GLU A 96 -3.51 13.67 11.38
N HIS A 97 -2.61 14.62 11.12
CA HIS A 97 -1.20 14.42 11.44
C HIS A 97 -1.06 14.37 12.97
N VAL A 98 -0.95 13.17 13.53
CA VAL A 98 -0.74 12.97 14.96
C VAL A 98 0.67 13.47 15.31
N GLN A 99 0.74 14.55 16.10
CA GLN A 99 2.01 15.07 16.57
C GLN A 99 2.58 14.16 17.66
N GLY A 100 3.68 13.46 17.34
CA GLY A 100 4.40 12.61 18.29
C GLY A 100 5.07 13.36 19.45
N THR A 101 5.60 12.62 20.42
CA THR A 101 6.36 13.16 21.55
C THR A 101 7.71 13.77 21.11
N PHE A 102 8.32 14.58 21.97
CA PHE A 102 9.59 15.25 21.68
C PHE A 102 10.71 14.23 21.41
N LEU A 103 11.34 14.31 20.24
CA LEU A 103 12.33 13.35 19.72
C LEU A 103 11.80 11.91 19.54
N GLN A 104 10.50 11.74 19.30
CA GLN A 104 9.95 10.45 18.88
C GLN A 104 10.42 10.13 17.46
N LYS A 105 10.74 8.86 17.20
CA LYS A 105 11.06 8.42 15.84
C LYS A 105 9.77 8.25 15.03
N TYR A 106 9.77 8.80 13.81
CA TYR A 106 8.70 8.53 12.85
C TYR A 106 8.87 7.15 12.24
N TYR A 107 7.79 6.36 12.27
CA TYR A 107 7.68 5.08 11.59
C TYR A 107 6.64 5.21 10.48
N HIS A 108 7.08 5.09 9.24
CA HIS A 108 6.18 5.10 8.09
C HIS A 108 5.47 3.73 8.02
N LYS A 109 4.14 3.74 7.82
CA LYS A 109 3.30 2.54 7.75
C LYS A 109 3.74 1.54 6.66
N GLY A 110 4.36 2.04 5.61
CA GLY A 110 4.76 1.27 4.41
C GLY A 110 4.00 1.77 3.18
N VAL A 111 4.32 1.21 2.01
CA VAL A 111 3.63 1.53 0.74
C VAL A 111 2.93 0.30 0.15
N TYR A 112 3.35 -0.89 0.57
CA TYR A 112 2.87 -2.17 0.02
C TYR A 112 1.70 -2.71 0.84
N TYR A 113 0.75 -3.38 0.17
CA TYR A 113 -0.39 -4.07 0.79
C TYR A 113 -1.23 -3.16 1.69
N LEU A 114 -1.61 -1.99 1.16
CA LEU A 114 -2.46 -1.00 1.84
C LEU A 114 -3.83 -0.83 1.17
N ASP A 115 -4.07 -1.62 0.13
CA ASP A 115 -5.36 -1.83 -0.51
C ASP A 115 -6.35 -2.46 0.47
N ASP A 116 -7.61 -2.03 0.41
CA ASP A 116 -8.65 -2.52 1.31
C ASP A 116 -8.94 -4.02 1.10
N GLU A 117 -8.66 -4.54 -0.10
CA GLU A 117 -8.78 -5.96 -0.44
C GLU A 117 -7.75 -6.84 0.29
N SER A 118 -6.56 -6.32 0.61
CA SER A 118 -5.53 -7.09 1.29
C SER A 118 -5.73 -7.15 2.82
N ILE A 119 -6.59 -6.29 3.37
CA ILE A 119 -6.92 -6.25 4.79
C ILE A 119 -8.04 -7.25 5.06
N GLN A 120 -7.67 -8.49 5.40
CA GLN A 120 -8.62 -9.59 5.60
C GLN A 120 -9.31 -9.58 6.97
N SER A 121 -8.76 -8.87 7.96
CA SER A 121 -9.24 -8.89 9.34
C SER A 121 -9.18 -7.50 9.97
N GLU A 122 -10.14 -7.19 10.83
CA GLU A 122 -10.18 -5.95 11.60
C GLU A 122 -8.95 -5.81 12.51
N ASN A 123 -8.40 -6.93 13.01
CA ASN A 123 -7.20 -6.99 13.84
C ASN A 123 -5.87 -6.99 13.05
N ASP A 124 -5.88 -6.59 11.78
CA ASP A 124 -4.65 -6.47 10.99
C ASP A 124 -3.67 -5.49 11.65
N ILE A 125 -2.39 -5.86 11.66
CA ILE A 125 -1.29 -5.03 12.12
C ILE A 125 -1.25 -3.66 11.42
N ARG A 126 -1.76 -3.55 10.20
CA ARG A 126 -1.85 -2.31 9.42
C ARG A 126 -2.86 -1.33 9.98
N ASN A 127 -3.84 -1.76 10.77
CA ASN A 127 -4.83 -0.86 11.37
C ASN A 127 -4.37 -0.28 12.71
N ARG A 128 -3.19 -0.69 13.20
CA ARG A 128 -2.63 -0.18 14.44
C ARG A 128 -2.19 1.28 14.29
N ASP A 129 -2.17 1.98 15.43
CA ASP A 129 -1.58 3.31 15.49
C ASP A 129 -0.05 3.24 15.44
N PHE A 130 0.53 3.66 14.31
CA PHE A 130 1.99 3.74 14.10
C PHE A 130 2.62 5.02 14.66
N HIS A 131 1.80 5.98 15.09
CA HIS A 131 2.26 7.23 15.71
C HIS A 131 2.40 7.12 17.22
N ALA A 132 2.00 6.00 17.82
CA ALA A 132 2.16 5.76 19.25
C ALA A 132 3.65 5.76 19.67
N PRO A 133 3.98 6.32 20.86
CA PRO A 133 5.34 6.32 21.37
C PRO A 133 5.83 4.88 21.60
N THR A 134 6.98 4.54 21.03
CA THR A 134 7.67 3.28 21.33
C THR A 134 8.27 3.34 22.73
N GLU A 135 8.63 2.20 23.32
CA GLU A 135 9.25 2.07 24.65
C GLU A 135 10.31 3.15 24.97
N ARG A 136 11.23 3.44 24.03
CA ARG A 136 12.29 4.47 24.18
C ARG A 136 11.76 5.91 24.23
N ASP A 137 10.57 6.15 23.71
CA ASP A 137 9.93 7.45 23.54
C ASP A 137 8.82 7.69 24.59
N MET A 138 8.55 6.71 25.45
CA MET A 138 7.63 6.82 26.60
C MET A 138 8.18 7.70 27.73
N VAL A 139 9.45 8.07 27.68
CA VAL A 139 10.10 8.98 28.66
C VAL A 139 10.02 10.43 28.19
N ASN A 140 9.85 11.35 29.14
CA ASN A 140 9.83 12.77 28.83
C ASN A 140 11.26 13.30 28.56
N LYS A 141 11.68 13.23 27.29
CA LYS A 141 13.02 13.66 26.83
C LYS A 141 13.28 15.16 26.98
N LYS A 142 12.26 15.99 27.26
CA LYS A 142 12.45 17.43 27.48
C LYS A 142 13.15 17.73 28.82
N LEU A 143 12.99 16.85 29.80
CA LEU A 143 13.61 17.00 31.12
C LEU A 143 15.09 16.60 31.13
N LEU A 144 15.60 16.02 30.03
CA LEU A 144 17.00 15.67 29.91
C LEU A 144 17.89 16.92 29.83
N PRO A 145 19.14 16.85 30.31
CA PRO A 145 20.13 17.90 30.09
C PRO A 145 20.24 18.24 28.60
N LYS A 146 20.45 19.52 28.25
CA LYS A 146 20.43 20.00 26.86
C LYS A 146 21.33 19.20 25.92
N ILE A 147 22.49 18.76 26.39
CA ILE A 147 23.46 17.94 25.63
C ILE A 147 22.88 16.56 25.25
N MET A 148 22.00 16.01 26.09
CA MET A 148 21.32 14.73 25.88
C MET A 148 19.98 14.85 25.13
N GLN A 149 19.50 16.07 24.83
CA GLN A 149 18.27 16.31 24.05
C GLN A 149 18.52 16.09 22.54
N VAL A 150 19.16 14.95 22.21
CA VAL A 150 19.49 14.52 20.85
C VAL A 150 19.03 13.08 20.68
N ARG A 151 18.59 12.71 19.47
CA ARG A 151 17.88 11.44 19.22
C ARG A 151 18.75 10.20 19.47
N ASP A 152 20.00 10.26 19.03
CA ASP A 152 20.97 9.16 19.10
C ASP A 152 22.23 9.60 19.87
N PHE A 153 22.03 10.13 21.08
CA PHE A 153 23.13 10.58 21.93
C PHE A 153 24.19 9.48 22.13
N GLY A 154 25.46 9.80 21.88
CA GLY A 154 26.58 8.87 22.04
C GLY A 154 26.72 7.80 20.96
N LYS A 155 25.87 7.79 19.93
CA LYS A 155 26.02 6.88 18.78
C LYS A 155 26.77 7.55 17.63
N ARG A 156 27.47 6.74 16.83
CA ARG A 156 28.13 7.21 15.60
C ARG A 156 27.17 7.92 14.62
N SER A 157 25.91 7.53 14.60
CA SER A 157 24.87 8.11 13.73
C SER A 157 24.21 9.36 14.31
N GLN A 158 24.77 9.98 15.34
CA GLN A 158 24.22 11.19 15.94
C GLN A 158 24.22 12.34 14.93
N SER A 159 23.03 12.89 14.67
CA SER A 159 22.90 14.08 13.83
C SER A 159 23.38 15.32 14.59
N LYS A 160 24.19 16.15 13.93
CA LYS A 160 24.69 17.41 14.48
C LYS A 160 23.56 18.43 14.71
N TRP A 161 22.62 18.47 13.78
CA TRP A 161 21.48 19.40 13.78
C TRP A 161 20.24 18.69 14.28
N THR A 162 19.46 19.35 15.14
CA THR A 162 18.33 18.72 15.85
C THR A 162 17.00 18.95 15.14
N TYR A 163 16.50 20.18 15.15
CA TYR A 163 15.26 20.57 14.49
C TYR A 163 15.34 22.04 14.11
N LEU A 164 14.61 22.44 13.05
CA LEU A 164 14.67 23.77 12.45
C LEU A 164 14.60 24.89 13.50
N ARG A 165 13.71 24.74 14.49
CA ARG A 165 13.52 25.72 15.56
C ARG A 165 14.78 25.98 16.41
N ASN A 166 15.67 24.99 16.59
CA ASN A 166 16.91 25.17 17.33
C ASN A 166 17.98 25.91 16.51
N GLU A 167 17.87 25.87 15.19
CA GLU A 167 18.83 26.48 14.27
C GLU A 167 18.30 27.80 13.67
N ASP A 168 17.02 28.11 13.88
CA ASP A 168 16.34 29.31 13.40
C ASP A 168 16.76 30.51 14.26
N THR A 169 17.70 31.31 13.75
CA THR A 169 18.21 32.52 14.39
C THR A 169 17.35 33.75 14.13
N LEU A 170 16.27 33.65 13.33
CA LEU A 170 15.39 34.79 13.01
C LEU A 170 14.56 35.24 14.23
N LYS A 171 14.43 34.40 15.25
CA LYS A 171 13.68 34.68 16.48
C LYS A 171 14.63 34.82 17.66
N ASN A 172 15.01 36.06 17.96
CA ASN A 172 16.01 36.41 18.96
C ASN A 172 15.54 36.16 20.43
N THR A 173 14.24 35.89 20.66
CA THR A 173 13.68 35.58 21.97
C THR A 173 12.68 34.43 21.89
N ASP A 174 12.98 33.31 22.56
CA ASP A 174 12.21 32.06 22.47
C ASP A 174 11.16 31.95 23.61
N TRP A 175 10.34 32.98 23.76
CA TRP A 175 9.27 33.06 24.77
C TRP A 175 8.26 31.89 24.69
N LEU A 176 8.12 31.29 23.51
CA LEU A 176 7.29 30.11 23.27
C LEU A 176 7.89 28.83 23.87
N ASN A 177 9.22 28.69 23.94
CA ASN A 177 9.84 27.52 24.57
C ASN A 177 9.65 27.54 26.10
N GLU A 178 9.69 28.72 26.71
CA GLU A 178 9.39 28.91 28.13
C GLU A 178 7.93 28.53 28.46
N LEU A 179 6.99 28.94 27.60
CA LEU A 179 5.58 28.57 27.73
C LEU A 179 5.34 27.07 27.49
N GLN A 180 6.00 26.47 26.50
CA GLN A 180 5.86 25.04 26.22
C GLN A 180 6.50 24.15 27.29
N ALA A 181 7.61 24.57 27.91
CA ALA A 181 8.21 23.87 29.04
C ALA A 181 7.24 23.85 30.24
N LYS A 182 6.68 25.00 30.59
CA LYS A 182 5.67 25.14 31.65
C LYS A 182 4.40 24.29 31.38
N ASN A 183 3.95 24.25 30.13
CA ASN A 183 2.80 23.43 29.72
C ASN A 183 3.09 21.92 29.64
N ALA A 184 4.34 21.51 29.42
CA ALA A 184 4.71 20.10 29.42
C ALA A 184 4.77 19.54 30.84
N GLU A 185 5.29 20.32 31.80
CA GLU A 185 5.31 19.93 33.22
C GLU A 185 3.90 19.72 33.79
N SER A 186 2.92 20.55 33.41
CA SER A 186 1.54 20.43 33.91
C SER A 186 0.81 19.18 33.39
N LYS A 187 1.06 18.76 32.14
CA LYS A 187 0.43 17.58 31.54
C LYS A 187 0.92 16.26 32.13
N PHE A 188 2.18 16.17 32.58
CA PHE A 188 2.72 14.96 33.20
C PHE A 188 2.41 14.84 34.71
N LYS A 189 2.12 15.94 35.41
CA LYS A 189 1.74 15.91 36.84
C LYS A 189 0.39 15.25 37.11
N HIS A 190 -0.47 15.12 36.11
CA HIS A 190 -1.81 14.52 36.25
C HIS A 190 -1.85 13.03 35.87
N ALA A 191 -0.74 12.44 35.42
CA ALA A 191 -0.65 11.03 35.04
C ALA A 191 -0.24 10.09 36.20
N GLY A 192 -0.10 10.61 37.42
CA GLY A 192 0.46 9.90 38.57
C GLY A 192 -0.42 9.86 39.83
N THR A 193 -1.71 10.14 39.75
CA THR A 193 -2.65 9.95 40.87
C THR A 193 -3.87 9.17 40.40
N LYS A 194 -3.73 7.85 40.41
CA LYS A 194 -4.77 6.88 40.73
C LYS A 194 -4.12 5.75 41.51
#